data_AF-A0AAJ2Y413-F1
#
_entry.id   AF-A0AAJ2Y413-F1
#
_cell.length_a   1.000
_cell.length_b   1.000
_cell.length_c   1.000
_cell.angle_alpha   90.00
_cell.angle_beta   90.00
_cell.angle_gamma   90.00
#
_symmetry.space_group_name_H-M   'P 1'
#
loop_
_entity.id
_entity.type
_entity.pdbx_description
1 polymer ?
#
loop_
_entity_poly.entity_id
_entity_poly.type
_entity_poly.pdbx_seq_one_letter_code
_entity_poly.pdbx_strand_id
1 'polypeptide(L)'
;MKMINLSKDEYTERMAKITLKRNTIYHNPEIQHSKKMIMMRELKMGALLGTNYQEQEVERVLNELLMEIRGKLYFYQMTRPLRCTER
;
A
#
# COMPACT_ATOMS: atom_id res chain seq x y z
N MET A 1 -5.47 -8.82 20.48
CA MET A 1 -5.19 -8.80 19.03
C MET A 1 -5.06 -10.22 18.52
N LYS A 2 -6.05 -10.71 17.75
CA LYS A 2 -5.84 -11.90 16.92
C LYS A 2 -5.67 -11.37 15.50
N MET A 3 -4.47 -11.51 14.93
CA MET A 3 -4.34 -11.46 13.47
C MET A 3 -5.40 -12.42 12.90
N ILE A 4 -6.02 -12.08 11.78
CA ILE A 4 -6.75 -13.06 10.98
C ILE A 4 -5.70 -14.11 10.60
N ASN A 5 -5.59 -15.18 11.38
CA ASN A 5 -4.73 -16.32 11.08
C ASN A 5 -5.41 -17.05 9.92
N LEU A 6 -5.20 -16.52 8.71
CA LEU A 6 -5.56 -17.21 7.50
C LEU A 6 -4.81 -18.53 7.49
N SER A 7 -5.53 -19.61 7.21
CA SER A 7 -4.84 -20.85 6.86
C SER A 7 -3.99 -20.61 5.60
N LYS A 8 -2.96 -21.44 5.40
CA LYS A 8 -2.12 -21.36 4.20
C LYS A 8 -2.95 -21.45 2.92
N ASP A 9 -4.03 -22.23 2.95
CA ASP A 9 -4.93 -22.44 1.83
C ASP A 9 -5.80 -21.21 1.58
N GLU A 10 -6.37 -20.62 2.63
CA GLU A 10 -7.17 -19.37 2.52
C GLU A 10 -6.33 -18.20 2.02
N TYR A 11 -5.08 -18.08 2.49
CA TYR A 11 -4.13 -17.09 1.98
C TYR A 11 -3.88 -17.30 0.49
N THR A 12 -3.60 -18.55 0.08
CA THR A 12 -3.31 -18.90 -1.31
C THR A 12 -4.51 -18.63 -2.23
N GLU A 13 -5.71 -18.99 -1.79
CA GLU A 13 -6.94 -18.74 -2.53
C GLU A 13 -7.22 -17.24 -2.71
N ARG A 14 -7.09 -16.45 -1.65
CA ARG A 14 -7.29 -14.99 -1.71
C ARG A 14 -6.25 -14.31 -2.60
N MET A 15 -5.00 -14.77 -2.54
CA MET A 15 -3.93 -14.28 -3.41
C MET A 15 -4.14 -14.67 -4.88
N ALA A 16 -4.65 -15.88 -5.15
CA ALA A 16 -4.99 -16.31 -6.50
C ALA A 16 -6.07 -15.40 -7.12
N LYS A 17 -7.12 -15.06 -6.36
CA LYS A 17 -8.23 -14.19 -6.81
C LYS A 17 -7.76 -12.79 -7.25
N ILE A 18 -6.70 -12.26 -6.66
CA ILE A 18 -6.17 -10.94 -7.04
C ILE A 18 -5.05 -10.97 -8.07
N THR A 19 -4.59 -12.14 -8.49
CA THR A 19 -3.42 -12.28 -9.39
C THR A 19 -3.63 -11.58 -10.73
N LEU A 20 -4.84 -11.68 -11.30
CA LEU A 20 -5.16 -11.02 -12.57
C LEU A 20 -5.05 -9.49 -12.44
N LYS A 21 -5.72 -8.89 -11.46
CA LYS A 21 -5.68 -7.44 -11.19
C LYS A 21 -4.25 -6.97 -10.86
N ARG A 22 -3.49 -7.79 -10.14
CA ARG A 22 -2.09 -7.56 -9.81
C ARG A 22 -1.25 -7.39 -11.08
N ASN A 23 -1.41 -8.30 -12.03
CA ASN A 23 -0.72 -8.27 -13.31
C ASN A 23 -1.15 -7.07 -14.16
N THR A 24 -2.45 -6.75 -14.18
CA THR A 24 -2.96 -5.54 -14.85
C THR A 24 -2.29 -4.28 -14.31
N ILE A 25 -2.20 -4.11 -12.99
CA ILE A 25 -1.54 -2.94 -12.39
C ILE A 25 -0.04 -2.91 -12.73
N TYR A 26 0.63 -4.06 -12.62
CA TYR A 26 2.08 -4.15 -12.85
C TYR A 26 2.47 -3.80 -14.29
N HIS A 27 1.73 -4.35 -15.27
CA HIS A 27 2.03 -4.18 -16.69
C HIS A 27 1.40 -2.94 -17.33
N ASN A 28 0.52 -2.22 -16.64
CA ASN A 28 -0.09 -1.01 -17.19
C ASN A 28 0.98 0.10 -17.42
N PRO A 29 1.24 0.53 -18.66
CA PRO A 29 2.27 1.53 -18.95
C PRO A 29 1.87 2.96 -18.54
N GLU A 30 0.58 3.24 -18.37
CA GLU A 30 0.04 4.56 -18.03
C GLU A 30 0.19 4.88 -16.53
N ILE A 31 0.34 3.84 -15.69
CA ILE A 31 0.48 4.00 -14.25
C ILE A 31 1.96 4.22 -13.92
N GLN A 32 2.30 5.35 -13.31
CA GLN A 32 3.63 5.60 -12.79
C GLN A 32 4.05 4.53 -11.76
N HIS A 33 5.33 4.15 -11.75
CA HIS A 33 5.84 3.09 -10.89
C HIS A 33 5.50 3.28 -9.40
N SER A 34 5.61 4.52 -8.88
CA SER A 34 5.24 4.84 -7.50
C SER A 34 3.77 4.56 -7.18
N LYS A 35 2.87 4.84 -8.13
CA LYS A 35 1.43 4.59 -8.00
C LYS A 35 1.11 3.09 -8.10
N LYS A 36 1.83 2.33 -8.93
CA LYS A 36 1.70 0.85 -8.99
C LYS A 36 1.94 0.22 -7.63
N MET A 37 2.98 0.65 -6.91
CA MET A 37 3.30 0.10 -5.59
C MET A 37 2.19 0.33 -4.55
N ILE A 38 1.54 1.50 -4.60
CA ILE A 38 0.41 1.82 -3.71
C ILE A 38 -0.79 0.95 -4.06
N MET A 39 -1.19 0.93 -5.33
CA MET A 39 -2.35 0.15 -5.80
C MET A 39 -2.19 -1.35 -5.54
N MET A 40 -0.97 -1.87 -5.65
CA MET A 40 -0.65 -3.27 -5.33
C MET A 40 -0.78 -3.58 -3.84
N ARG A 41 -0.44 -2.63 -2.97
CA ARG A 41 -0.63 -2.77 -1.51
C ARG A 41 -2.10 -2.72 -1.16
N GLU A 42 -2.85 -1.76 -1.69
CA GLU A 42 -4.31 -1.66 -1.49
C GLU A 42 -5.04 -2.94 -1.94
N LEU A 43 -4.70 -3.45 -3.13
CA LEU A 43 -5.28 -4.70 -3.66
C LEU A 43 -5.03 -5.90 -2.74
N LYS A 44 -3.82 -6.03 -2.20
CA LYS A 44 -3.47 -7.08 -1.23
C LYS A 44 -4.21 -6.90 0.09
N MET A 45 -4.27 -5.67 0.61
CA MET A 45 -4.98 -5.38 1.85
C MET A 45 -6.46 -5.74 1.74
N GLY A 46 -7.14 -5.32 0.68
CA GLY A 46 -8.54 -5.66 0.46
C GLY A 46 -8.78 -7.17 0.33
N ALA A 47 -7.87 -7.91 -0.31
CA ALA A 47 -7.98 -9.35 -0.44
C ALA A 47 -7.76 -10.11 0.87
N LEU A 48 -6.79 -9.67 1.67
CA LEU A 48 -6.38 -10.35 2.90
C LEU A 48 -7.28 -10.00 4.08
N LEU A 49 -7.78 -8.77 4.15
CA LEU A 49 -8.74 -8.36 5.19
C LEU A 49 -10.15 -8.90 4.89
N GLY A 50 -10.52 -9.10 3.62
CA GLY A 50 -11.88 -9.54 3.24
C GLY A 50 -12.93 -8.44 3.46
N THR A 51 -14.21 -8.77 3.21
CA THR A 51 -15.36 -7.85 3.39
C THR A 51 -15.76 -7.64 4.86
N ASN A 52 -15.13 -8.34 5.80
CA ASN A 52 -15.42 -8.25 7.22
C ASN A 52 -14.44 -7.26 7.87
N TYR A 53 -14.60 -5.99 7.50
CA TYR A 53 -13.78 -4.91 8.00
C TYR A 53 -14.04 -4.71 9.49
N GLN A 54 -13.05 -5.03 10.33
CA GLN A 54 -12.95 -4.39 11.62
C GLN A 54 -12.32 -3.03 11.37
N GLU A 55 -13.15 -1.98 11.44
CA GLU A 55 -12.83 -0.58 11.15
C GLU A 55 -11.49 -0.13 11.77
N GLN A 56 -11.20 -0.62 12.98
CA GLN A 56 -9.96 -0.38 13.72
C GLN A 56 -8.69 -0.90 13.01
N GLU A 57 -8.75 -2.01 12.29
CA GLU A 57 -7.59 -2.57 11.58
C GLU A 57 -7.32 -1.83 10.27
N VAL A 58 -8.39 -1.35 9.61
CA VAL A 58 -8.27 -0.46 8.44
C VAL A 58 -7.64 0.86 8.85
N GLU A 59 -8.09 1.42 9.97
CA GLU A 59 -7.57 2.66 10.52
C GLU A 59 -6.09 2.52 10.92
N ARG A 60 -5.69 1.37 11.47
CA ARG A 60 -4.28 1.09 11.77
C ARG A 60 -3.42 1.09 10.51
N VAL A 61 -3.86 0.40 9.46
CA VAL A 61 -3.12 0.31 8.18
C VAL A 61 -3.06 1.67 7.49
N LEU A 62 -4.17 2.42 7.50
CA LEU A 62 -4.20 3.80 7.00
C LEU A 62 -3.18 4.66 7.74
N ASN A 63 -3.12 4.58 9.07
CA ASN A 63 -2.17 5.33 9.88
C ASN A 63 -0.71 4.94 9.59
N GLU A 64 -0.41 3.65 9.44
CA GLU A 64 0.93 3.19 9.04
C GLU A 64 1.32 3.71 7.65
N LEU A 65 0.40 3.66 6.68
CA LEU A 65 0.62 4.19 5.34
C LEU A 65 0.85 5.70 5.37
N LEU A 66 0.08 6.42 6.18
CA LEU A 66 0.20 7.87 6.37
C LEU A 66 1.54 8.23 7.00
N MET A 67 2.02 7.45 7.96
CA MET A 67 3.35 7.62 8.54
C MET A 67 4.47 7.32 7.53
N GLU A 68 4.35 6.27 6.72
CA GLU A 68 5.35 5.97 5.69
C GLU A 68 5.41 7.06 4.61
N ILE A 69 4.25 7.60 4.21
CA ILE A 69 4.16 8.74 3.28
C ILE A 69 4.74 10.01 3.93
N ARG A 70 4.38 10.32 5.18
CA ARG A 70 4.93 11.48 5.91
C ARG A 70 6.44 11.37 6.09
N GLY A 71 6.96 10.20 6.44
CA GLY A 71 8.40 9.95 6.56
C GLY A 71 9.14 10.18 5.24
N LYS A 72 8.58 9.71 4.12
CA LYS A 72 9.15 9.95 2.78
C LYS A 72 9.04 11.42 2.35
N LEU A 73 7.95 12.10 2.69
CA LEU A 73 7.78 13.54 2.45
C LEU A 73 8.75 14.38 3.28
N TYR A 74 8.97 14.01 4.55
CA TYR A 74 9.94 14.66 5.43
C TYR A 74 11.36 14.49 4.92
N PHE A 75 11.74 13.26 4.51
CA PHE A 75 13.03 13.00 3.87
C PHE A 75 13.20 13.79 2.57
N TYR A 76 12.15 13.87 1.75
CA TYR A 76 12.16 14.65 0.51
C TYR A 76 12.29 16.16 0.76
N GLN A 77 11.70 16.69 1.83
CA GLN A 77 11.89 18.10 2.22
C GLN A 77 13.31 18.38 2.73
N MET A 78 13.91 17.47 3.50
CA MET A 78 15.28 17.62 4.01
C MET A 78 16.37 17.38 2.96
N THR A 79 16.07 16.65 1.88
CA THR A 79 17.03 16.35 0.81
C THR A 79 16.87 17.23 -0.42
N ARG A 80 15.92 18.17 -0.42
CA ARG A 80 15.87 19.21 -1.46
C ARG A 80 17.10 20.10 -1.32
N PRO A 81 17.84 20.38 -2.41
CA PRO A 81 18.93 21.34 -2.35
C PRO A 81 18.36 22.67 -1.85
N LEU A 82 18.98 23.22 -0.80
CA LEU A 82 18.69 24.57 -0.34
C LEU A 82 18.85 25.49 -1.55
N ARG A 83 17.74 25.98 -2.11
CA ARG A 83 17.81 27.05 -3.09
C ARG A 83 18.30 28.27 -2.33
N CYS A 84 19.57 28.61 -2.49
CA CYS A 84 20.09 29.91 -2.11
C CYS A 84 19.20 30.94 -2.82
N THR A 85 18.35 31.62 -2.06
CA THR A 85 17.66 32.80 -2.55
C THR A 85 18.71 33.91 -2.49
N GLU A 86 19.28 34.23 -3.65
CA GLU A 86 20.08 35.45 -3.82
C GLU A 86 19.19 36.63 -3.42
N ARG A 87 19.66 37.40 -2.45
CA ARG A 87 19.01 38.59 -1.91
C ARG A 87 19.49 39.82 -2.67
#